data_AF-A0A1A2BJJ5-F1
#
_entry.id   AF-A0A1A2BJJ5-F1
#
_cell.length_a   1.000
_cell.length_b   1.000
_cell.length_c   1.000
_cell.angle_alpha   90.00
_cell.angle_beta   90.00
_cell.angle_gamma   90.00
#
_symmetry.space_group_name_H-M   'P 1'
#
loop_
_entity.id
_entity.type
_entity.pdbx_description
1 polymer ?
#
loop_
_entity_poly.entity_id
_entity_poly.type
_entity_poly.pdbx_seq_one_letter_code
_entity_poly.pdbx_strand_id
1 'polypeptide(L)'
;MVQSLLHERAAERSEDIQAVFSHFGDAGKYIVLQVGNSLRYRLGLETLTTIWEARGLDPRIQVAPPEQDVVEFVLHGSPGLDREFAEKHLNKFVLQDDVSFYGFALPGEDINMQVLGLSFDDLSAALVEDMPDSITSQVARWQG
;
A
#
# COMPACT_ATOMS: atom_id res chain seq x y z
N MET A 1 -32.45 28.03 -6.34
CA MET A 1 -31.02 28.26 -5.98
C MET A 1 -30.55 26.96 -5.36
N VAL A 2 -29.85 26.12 -6.13
CA VAL A 2 -29.37 24.81 -5.65
C VAL A 2 -28.08 25.07 -4.89
N GLN A 3 -28.11 24.98 -3.56
CA GLN A 3 -26.89 24.97 -2.76
C GLN A 3 -26.08 23.73 -3.14
N SER A 4 -24.81 23.95 -3.45
CA SER A 4 -23.88 22.92 -3.89
C SER A 4 -23.61 21.92 -2.76
N LEU A 5 -24.00 20.66 -2.96
CA LEU A 5 -23.75 19.51 -2.07
C LEU A 5 -22.24 19.22 -1.83
N LEU A 6 -21.34 19.91 -2.54
CA LEU A 6 -19.90 19.81 -2.33
C LEU A 6 -19.45 20.30 -0.95
N HIS A 7 -20.12 21.33 -0.38
CA HIS A 7 -19.69 21.90 0.91
C HIS A 7 -20.14 21.06 2.10
N GLU A 8 -21.22 20.28 1.96
CA GLU A 8 -21.77 19.46 3.03
C GLU A 8 -20.94 18.17 3.24
N ARG A 9 -20.39 17.60 2.16
CA ARG A 9 -19.53 16.39 2.22
C ARG A 9 -18.07 16.66 2.54
N ALA A 10 -17.62 17.91 2.49
CA ALA A 10 -16.24 18.25 2.84
C ALA A 10 -15.94 18.06 4.34
N ALA A 11 -16.97 18.19 5.20
CA ALA A 11 -16.85 17.97 6.64
C ALA A 11 -16.88 16.48 7.06
N GLU A 12 -17.20 15.57 6.12
CA GLU A 12 -17.35 14.12 6.34
C GLU A 12 -16.39 13.28 5.48
N ARG A 13 -15.25 13.86 5.05
CA ARG A 13 -14.21 13.04 4.42
C ARG A 13 -13.61 12.09 5.47
N SER A 14 -14.06 10.84 5.42
CA SER A 14 -13.46 9.68 6.09
C SER A 14 -12.39 9.00 5.22
N GLU A 15 -12.05 9.60 4.08
CA GLU A 15 -11.02 9.06 3.17
C GLU A 15 -9.65 9.42 3.75
N ASP A 16 -8.91 8.41 4.22
CA ASP A 16 -7.52 8.57 4.65
C ASP A 16 -6.57 8.02 3.58
N ILE A 17 -5.50 8.76 3.30
CA ILE A 17 -4.42 8.34 2.41
C ILE A 17 -3.61 7.28 3.14
N GLN A 18 -3.65 6.04 2.62
CA GLN A 18 -2.87 4.93 3.18
C GLN A 18 -1.43 4.94 2.67
N ALA A 19 -1.25 5.18 1.37
CA ALA A 19 0.04 5.25 0.72
C ALA A 19 -0.01 6.09 -0.56
N VAL A 20 1.12 6.67 -0.94
CA VAL A 20 1.30 7.43 -2.19
C VAL A 20 2.40 6.78 -3.01
N PHE A 21 2.23 6.66 -4.33
CA PHE A 21 3.21 6.03 -5.21
C PHE A 21 3.54 6.91 -6.41
N SER A 22 4.80 6.86 -6.82
CA SER A 22 5.31 7.46 -8.07
C SER A 22 4.68 6.84 -9.33
N HIS A 23 4.39 5.55 -9.29
CA HIS A 23 3.90 4.78 -10.43
C HIS A 23 2.58 4.08 -10.12
N PHE A 24 1.68 4.11 -11.10
CA PHE A 24 0.37 3.46 -11.00
C PHE A 24 0.47 1.94 -10.79
N GLY A 25 1.49 1.30 -11.38
CA GLY A 25 1.71 -0.14 -11.22
C GLY A 25 1.95 -0.53 -9.75
N ASP A 26 2.67 0.30 -8.99
CA ASP A 26 2.94 0.04 -7.57
C ASP A 26 1.70 0.25 -6.70
N ALA A 27 0.91 1.29 -6.99
CA ALA A 27 -0.40 1.47 -6.36
C ALA A 27 -1.33 0.27 -6.65
N GLY A 28 -1.32 -0.23 -7.89
CA GLY A 28 -2.07 -1.43 -8.26
C GLY A 28 -1.63 -2.67 -7.49
N LYS A 29 -0.31 -2.92 -7.38
CA LYS A 29 0.24 -4.01 -6.55
C LYS A 29 -0.17 -3.86 -5.09
N TYR A 30 -0.13 -2.64 -4.54
CA TYR A 30 -0.56 -2.37 -3.17
C TYR A 30 -2.03 -2.73 -2.94
N ILE A 31 -2.94 -2.39 -3.86
CA ILE A 31 -4.36 -2.80 -3.75
C ILE A 31 -4.52 -4.32 -3.84
N VAL A 32 -3.80 -4.98 -4.74
CA VAL A 32 -3.83 -6.45 -4.87
C VAL A 32 -3.33 -7.11 -3.58
N LEU A 33 -2.27 -6.59 -2.97
CA LEU A 33 -1.76 -7.02 -1.66
C LEU A 33 -2.85 -6.91 -0.58
N GLN A 34 -3.52 -5.76 -0.48
CA GLN A 34 -4.56 -5.53 0.54
C GLN A 34 -5.72 -6.53 0.41
N VAL A 35 -6.23 -6.73 -0.81
CA VAL A 35 -7.29 -7.70 -1.08
C VAL A 35 -6.82 -9.13 -0.81
N GLY A 36 -5.61 -9.47 -1.26
CA GLY A 36 -5.01 -10.78 -1.08
C GLY A 36 -4.79 -11.13 0.40
N ASN A 37 -4.25 -10.20 1.19
CA ASN A 37 -4.10 -10.38 2.64
C ASN A 37 -5.43 -10.51 3.35
N SER A 38 -6.47 -9.77 2.94
CA SER A 38 -7.82 -9.96 3.48
C SER A 38 -8.35 -11.38 3.23
N LEU A 39 -8.09 -11.94 2.04
CA LEU A 39 -8.46 -13.31 1.73
C LEU A 39 -7.65 -14.33 2.56
N ARG A 40 -6.33 -14.17 2.64
CA ARG A 40 -5.46 -15.03 3.45
C ARG A 40 -5.91 -15.05 4.91
N TYR A 41 -6.17 -13.89 5.49
CA TYR A 41 -6.71 -13.76 6.85
C TYR A 41 -8.02 -14.52 7.04
N ARG A 42 -8.98 -14.39 6.11
CA ARG A 42 -10.27 -15.12 6.17
C ARG A 42 -10.12 -16.63 6.07
N LEU A 43 -9.05 -17.11 5.43
CA LEU A 43 -8.71 -18.52 5.32
C LEU A 43 -7.87 -19.03 6.51
N GLY A 44 -7.53 -18.16 7.47
CA GLY A 44 -6.65 -18.50 8.59
C GLY A 44 -5.19 -18.69 8.18
N LEU A 45 -4.79 -18.17 7.02
CA LEU A 45 -3.41 -18.17 6.54
C LEU A 45 -2.67 -16.93 7.03
N GLU A 46 -1.37 -17.06 7.23
CA GLU A 46 -0.51 -15.93 7.55
C GLU A 46 -0.47 -14.93 6.39
N THR A 47 -0.65 -13.64 6.69
CA THR A 47 -0.64 -12.59 5.65
C THR A 47 0.78 -12.29 5.17
N LEU A 48 0.93 -11.81 3.93
CA LEU A 48 2.24 -11.40 3.43
C LEU A 48 2.83 -10.25 4.25
N THR A 49 1.99 -9.35 4.78
CA THR A 49 2.43 -8.29 5.70
C THR A 49 3.16 -8.89 6.91
N THR A 50 2.56 -9.89 7.58
CA THR A 50 3.19 -10.58 8.73
C THR A 50 4.48 -11.29 8.34
N ILE A 51 4.50 -11.99 7.20
CA ILE A 51 5.71 -12.68 6.71
C ILE A 51 6.83 -11.67 6.45
N TRP A 52 6.51 -10.53 5.85
CA TRP A 52 7.49 -9.48 5.57
C TRP A 52 7.95 -8.75 6.83
N GLU A 53 7.08 -8.52 7.81
CA GLU A 53 7.46 -7.95 9.11
C GLU A 53 8.51 -8.83 9.81
N ALA A 54 8.34 -10.15 9.78
CA ALA A 54 9.30 -11.10 10.37
C ALA A 54 10.65 -11.10 9.65
N ARG A 55 10.66 -10.91 8.32
CA ARG A 55 11.88 -10.85 7.51
C ARG A 55 12.55 -9.48 7.52
N GLY A 56 11.76 -8.42 7.66
CA GLY A 56 12.13 -7.05 7.34
C GLY A 56 11.95 -6.70 5.86
N LEU A 57 12.04 -5.39 5.60
CA LEU A 57 11.94 -4.77 4.29
C LEU A 57 13.03 -5.27 3.33
N ASP A 58 12.72 -5.34 2.02
CA ASP A 58 13.71 -5.63 0.99
C ASP A 58 14.96 -4.74 1.14
N PRO A 59 16.19 -5.29 1.16
CA PRO A 59 17.40 -4.47 1.24
C PRO A 59 17.58 -3.53 0.03
N ARG A 60 16.88 -3.79 -1.08
CA ARG A 60 16.85 -2.90 -2.25
C ARG A 60 15.94 -1.69 -2.05
N ILE A 61 15.15 -1.62 -0.98
CA ILE A 61 14.31 -0.46 -0.68
C ILE A 61 15.00 0.38 0.40
N GLN A 62 15.30 1.64 0.08
CA GLN A 62 15.83 2.60 1.04
C GLN A 62 14.70 3.42 1.64
N VAL A 63 14.84 3.70 2.94
CA VAL A 63 13.96 4.62 3.66
C VAL A 63 14.64 5.98 3.74
N ALA A 64 13.90 7.03 3.39
CA ALA A 64 14.35 8.40 3.41
C ALA A 64 13.25 9.32 3.99
N PRO A 65 13.60 10.52 4.48
CA PRO A 65 12.61 11.53 4.82
C PRO A 65 11.76 11.93 3.60
N PRO A 66 10.48 12.26 3.78
CA PRO A 66 9.62 12.72 2.70
C PRO A 66 9.92 14.17 2.33
N GLU A 67 9.55 14.55 1.12
CA GLU A 67 9.50 15.96 0.71
C GLU A 67 8.31 16.68 1.40
N GLN A 68 8.49 17.95 1.75
CA GLN A 68 7.48 18.72 2.49
C GLN A 68 6.16 18.85 1.74
N ASP A 69 6.21 18.98 0.42
CA ASP A 69 5.01 19.05 -0.43
C ASP A 69 4.17 17.77 -0.38
N VAL A 70 4.82 16.61 -0.24
CA VAL A 70 4.13 15.32 -0.03
C VAL A 70 3.50 15.26 1.35
N VAL A 71 4.17 15.78 2.40
CA VAL A 71 3.58 15.88 3.74
C VAL A 71 2.30 16.74 3.71
N GLU A 72 2.36 17.91 3.09
CA GLU A 72 1.18 18.78 2.93
C GLU A 72 0.07 18.10 2.11
N PHE A 73 0.43 17.36 1.05
CA PHE A 73 -0.52 16.60 0.25
C PHE A 73 -1.24 15.54 1.10
N VAL A 74 -0.50 14.77 1.90
CA VAL A 74 -1.09 13.75 2.79
C VAL A 74 -1.99 14.38 3.84
N LEU A 75 -1.55 15.45 4.51
CA LEU A 75 -2.35 16.16 5.51
C LEU A 75 -3.63 16.75 4.92
N HIS A 76 -3.56 17.29 3.70
CA HIS A 76 -4.74 17.81 3.01
C HIS A 76 -5.73 16.70 2.66
N GLY A 77 -5.23 15.53 2.26
CA GLY A 77 -6.04 14.37 1.93
C GLY A 77 -6.48 13.53 3.12
N SER A 78 -6.04 13.82 4.34
CA SER A 78 -6.36 13.07 5.55
C SER A 78 -6.60 14.02 6.73
N PRO A 79 -7.79 14.66 6.80
CA PRO A 79 -8.08 15.71 7.77
C PRO A 79 -8.00 15.27 9.24
N GLY A 80 -8.07 13.97 9.51
CA GLY A 80 -7.92 13.38 10.84
C GLY A 80 -6.47 13.11 11.26
N LEU A 81 -5.51 13.26 10.34
CA LEU A 81 -4.10 12.99 10.61
C LEU A 81 -3.45 14.18 11.32
N ASP A 82 -2.78 13.91 12.44
CA ASP A 82 -2.00 14.91 13.15
C ASP A 82 -0.75 15.32 12.36
N ARG A 83 -0.47 16.63 12.31
CA ARG A 83 0.65 17.19 11.57
C ARG A 83 2.00 16.75 12.13
N GLU A 84 2.20 16.85 13.43
CA GLU A 84 3.48 16.49 14.06
C GLU A 84 3.76 14.99 13.85
N PHE A 85 2.70 14.18 13.93
CA PHE A 85 2.77 12.76 13.62
C PHE A 85 3.18 12.52 12.15
N ALA A 86 2.52 13.17 11.19
CA ALA A 86 2.84 13.02 9.77
C ALA A 86 4.28 13.45 9.45
N GLU A 87 4.71 14.62 9.93
CA GLU A 87 6.05 15.17 9.71
C GLU A 87 7.15 14.26 10.28
N LYS A 88 6.86 13.55 11.38
CA LYS A 88 7.81 12.67 12.05
C LYS A 88 7.82 11.24 11.49
N HIS A 89 6.69 10.76 11.00
CA HIS A 89 6.48 9.33 10.78
C HIS A 89 6.16 8.96 9.33
N LEU A 90 5.75 9.91 8.48
CA LEU A 90 5.68 9.66 7.05
C LEU A 90 7.10 9.43 6.54
N ASN A 91 7.32 8.32 5.84
CA ASN A 91 8.60 7.99 5.24
C ASN A 91 8.47 7.82 3.73
N LYS A 92 9.54 8.16 3.01
CA LYS A 92 9.74 7.84 1.61
C LYS A 92 10.48 6.52 1.48
N PHE A 93 10.01 5.67 0.58
CA PHE A 93 10.59 4.37 0.27
C PHE A 93 11.01 4.37 -1.19
N VAL A 94 12.28 4.11 -1.48
CA VAL A 94 12.86 4.22 -2.82
C VAL A 94 13.51 2.91 -3.21
N LEU A 95 13.17 2.39 -4.39
CA LEU A 95 13.84 1.22 -4.95
C LEU A 95 15.22 1.62 -5.48
N GLN A 96 16.28 0.99 -4.98
CA GLN A 96 17.67 1.31 -5.34
C GLN A 96 17.98 0.99 -6.80
N ASP A 97 17.39 -0.07 -7.34
CA ASP A 97 17.62 -0.52 -8.71
C ASP A 97 17.15 0.53 -9.74
N ASP A 98 16.10 1.29 -9.40
CA ASP A 98 15.58 2.40 -10.19
C ASP A 98 14.90 3.42 -9.27
N VAL A 99 15.59 4.54 -9.02
CA VAL A 99 15.14 5.58 -8.09
C VAL A 99 13.90 6.34 -8.56
N SER A 100 13.43 6.11 -9.79
CA SER A 100 12.13 6.61 -10.24
C SER A 100 10.96 5.88 -9.58
N PHE A 101 11.19 4.68 -9.04
CA PHE A 101 10.20 3.89 -8.30
C PHE A 101 10.31 4.19 -6.80
N TYR A 102 9.34 4.93 -6.31
CA TYR A 102 9.20 5.25 -4.89
C TYR A 102 7.75 5.34 -4.44
N GLY A 103 7.55 5.23 -3.13
CA GLY A 103 6.28 5.45 -2.45
C GLY A 103 6.46 6.11 -1.09
N PHE A 104 5.35 6.49 -0.48
CA PHE A 104 5.29 7.10 0.85
C PHE A 104 4.24 6.40 1.68
N ALA A 105 4.57 6.13 2.93
CA ALA A 105 3.68 5.45 3.86
C ALA A 105 3.91 5.93 5.30
N LEU A 106 2.82 5.94 6.08
CA LEU A 106 2.85 6.07 7.53
C LEU A 106 3.19 4.71 8.18
N PRO A 107 3.55 4.68 9.47
CA PRO A 107 3.75 3.42 10.19
C PRO A 107 2.50 2.54 10.12
N GLY A 108 2.70 1.23 9.93
CA GLY A 108 1.62 0.26 9.69
C GLY A 108 1.41 -0.05 8.21
N GLU A 109 1.80 0.87 7.31
CA GLU A 109 1.83 0.67 5.86
C GLU A 109 3.25 0.60 5.29
N ASP A 110 4.26 0.87 6.11
CA ASP A 110 5.68 0.87 5.77
C ASP A 110 6.15 -0.47 5.20
N ILE A 111 5.83 -1.58 5.87
CA ILE A 111 6.23 -2.90 5.39
C ILE A 111 5.55 -3.28 4.06
N ASN A 112 4.38 -2.70 3.78
CA ASN A 112 3.67 -2.93 2.51
C ASN A 112 4.37 -2.24 1.32
N MET A 113 5.34 -1.36 1.56
CA MET A 113 6.20 -0.79 0.51
C MET A 113 7.11 -1.82 -0.15
N GLN A 114 7.21 -3.03 0.41
CA GLN A 114 7.78 -4.20 -0.23
C GLN A 114 7.27 -4.40 -1.68
N VAL A 115 6.04 -3.97 -1.98
CA VAL A 115 5.46 -4.04 -3.33
C VAL A 115 6.31 -3.33 -4.39
N LEU A 116 7.10 -2.31 -4.04
CA LEU A 116 8.00 -1.62 -4.97
C LEU A 116 9.00 -2.59 -5.62
N GLY A 117 9.47 -3.59 -4.87
CA GLY A 117 10.47 -4.56 -5.33
C GLY A 117 9.92 -5.79 -6.07
N LEU A 118 8.60 -5.84 -6.31
CA LEU A 118 7.92 -7.02 -6.87
C LEU A 118 7.33 -6.74 -8.27
N SER A 119 7.28 -7.76 -9.12
CA SER A 119 6.35 -7.75 -10.26
C SER A 119 4.93 -8.14 -9.80
N PHE A 120 3.93 -7.97 -10.68
CA PHE A 120 2.57 -8.47 -10.42
C PHE A 120 2.54 -10.00 -10.32
N ASP A 121 3.38 -10.69 -11.10
CA ASP A 121 3.46 -12.16 -11.08
C ASP A 121 4.07 -12.64 -9.77
N ASP A 122 5.16 -12.01 -9.29
CA ASP A 122 5.78 -12.34 -8.01
C ASP A 122 4.82 -12.12 -6.84
N LEU A 123 4.10 -10.99 -6.85
CA LEU A 123 3.10 -10.68 -5.83
C LEU A 123 1.95 -11.71 -5.87
N SER A 124 1.47 -12.03 -7.06
CA SER A 124 0.36 -12.98 -7.24
C SER A 124 0.75 -14.38 -6.78
N ALA A 125 1.96 -14.84 -7.15
CA ALA A 125 2.52 -16.11 -6.72
C ALA A 125 2.62 -16.19 -5.18
N ALA A 126 3.18 -15.15 -4.55
CA ALA A 126 3.28 -15.09 -3.09
C ALA A 126 1.90 -15.08 -2.40
N LEU A 127 0.93 -14.37 -2.97
CA LEU A 127 -0.42 -14.30 -2.38
C LEU A 127 -1.15 -15.63 -2.43
N VAL A 128 -0.97 -16.44 -3.48
CA VAL A 128 -1.64 -17.74 -3.63
C VAL A 128 -0.90 -18.90 -2.98
N GLU A 129 0.34 -18.70 -2.52
CA GLU A 129 1.10 -19.70 -1.79
C GLU A 129 0.31 -20.19 -0.57
N ASP A 130 0.29 -21.50 -0.33
CA ASP A 130 -0.50 -22.17 0.73
C ASP A 130 -2.03 -22.00 0.64
N MET A 131 -2.57 -21.37 -0.40
CA MET A 131 -4.02 -21.35 -0.60
C MET A 131 -4.53 -22.75 -0.99
N PRO A 132 -5.72 -23.15 -0.52
CA PRO A 132 -6.32 -24.43 -0.89
C PRO A 132 -6.49 -24.58 -2.40
N ASP A 133 -6.31 -25.81 -2.91
CA ASP A 133 -6.48 -26.15 -4.33
C ASP A 133 -7.82 -25.72 -4.93
N SER A 134 -8.88 -25.70 -4.10
CA SER A 134 -10.22 -25.27 -4.51
C SER A 134 -10.28 -23.80 -4.96
N ILE A 135 -9.30 -22.99 -4.54
CA ILE A 135 -9.13 -21.58 -4.92
C ILE A 135 -8.12 -21.46 -6.06
N THR A 136 -6.93 -22.04 -5.92
CA THR A 136 -5.83 -21.90 -6.89
C THR A 136 -6.16 -22.52 -8.25
N SER A 137 -6.97 -23.59 -8.29
CA SER A 137 -7.44 -24.21 -9.54
C SER A 137 -8.32 -23.29 -10.39
N GLN A 138 -8.94 -22.26 -9.80
CA GLN A 138 -9.71 -21.27 -10.57
C GLN A 138 -8.82 -20.18 -11.19
N VAL A 139 -7.69 -19.84 -10.54
CA VAL A 139 -6.73 -18.87 -11.07
C VAL A 139 -6.11 -19.38 -12.38
N ALA A 140 -5.75 -20.67 -12.43
CA ALA A 140 -5.24 -21.32 -13.63
C ALA A 140 -6.23 -21.28 -14.82
N ARG A 141 -7.55 -21.18 -14.55
CA ARG A 141 -8.58 -21.06 -15.59
C ARG A 141 -8.75 -19.64 -16.14
N TRP A 142 -8.24 -18.63 -15.46
CA TRP A 142 -8.36 -17.23 -15.88
C TRP A 142 -7.12 -16.71 -16.62
N GLN A 143 -6.01 -17.46 -16.56
CA GLN A 143 -4.76 -17.16 -17.27
C GLN A 143 -4.58 -17.92 -18.59
N GLY A 144 -5.52 -18.81 -18.94
CA GLY A 144 -5.58 -19.52 -20.23
C GLY A 144 -6.69 -19.00 -21.11
#